data_AF-A0A5C5S5H4-F1
#
_entry.id   AF-A0A5C5S5H4-F1
#
_cell.length_a   1.000
_cell.length_b   1.000
_cell.length_c   1.000
_cell.angle_alpha   90.00
_cell.angle_beta   90.00
_cell.angle_gamma   90.00
#
_symmetry.space_group_name_H-M   'P 1'
#
loop_
_entity.id
_entity.type
_entity.pdbx_description
1 polymer ?
#
loop_
_entity_poly.entity_id
_entity_poly.type
_entity_poly.pdbx_seq_one_letter_code
_entity_poly.pdbx_strand_id
1 'polypeptide(L)'
;MRLVLCQDVGMSVSRFGAMVGIGAVVVASVSGGPAAAEPAAAPRTTDSRPIVVIGASISTGYEVPGVVAYPRMISAIAGRSVYLSARGGAGYNDGAIAGLTRAANLAGRDPALVVVQAGSNDVGAAPAAIDGQVRQVITTVRSQAPNARVALITVFPSVRGSGPDARTTEATIVGAARAVDPSVSVISPLTEGWVYGASSDGHPDAATHQKLAERVAALA
;
A
#
# COMPACT_ATOMS: atom_id res chain seq x y z
N MET A 1 -11.89 1.39 -58.29
CA MET A 1 -12.69 2.10 -59.31
C MET A 1 -14.05 2.43 -58.69
N ARG A 2 -14.41 3.72 -58.73
CA ARG A 2 -15.65 4.41 -58.26
C ARG A 2 -15.92 4.40 -56.74
N LEU A 3 -15.82 5.54 -56.05
CA LEU A 3 -16.65 6.78 -56.03
C LEU A 3 -17.94 6.59 -55.18
N VAL A 4 -18.05 7.25 -54.01
CA VAL A 4 -18.71 8.58 -53.79
C VAL A 4 -20.19 8.35 -53.36
N LEU A 5 -20.82 9.02 -52.38
CA LEU A 5 -20.94 10.46 -52.10
C LEU A 5 -21.56 10.67 -50.69
N CYS A 6 -21.28 11.86 -50.16
CA CYS A 6 -22.00 12.78 -49.25
C CYS A 6 -23.51 12.50 -48.94
N GLN A 7 -24.18 13.10 -47.94
CA GLN A 7 -24.15 14.50 -47.50
C GLN A 7 -24.63 14.70 -46.06
N ASP A 8 -24.16 15.83 -45.52
CA ASP A 8 -24.74 16.70 -44.50
C ASP A 8 -26.25 16.95 -44.56
N VAL A 9 -26.72 17.67 -43.54
CA VAL A 9 -27.89 18.58 -43.42
C VAL A 9 -28.71 18.15 -42.20
N GLY A 10 -29.07 18.98 -41.23
CA GLY A 10 -29.01 20.42 -41.12
C GLY A 10 -29.84 20.85 -39.90
N MET A 11 -29.57 22.08 -39.45
CA MET A 11 -30.19 22.81 -38.35
C MET A 11 -31.73 22.86 -38.38
N SER A 12 -32.37 23.03 -37.21
CA SER A 12 -33.44 24.04 -37.11
C SER A 12 -33.72 24.52 -35.68
N VAL A 13 -33.86 25.84 -35.60
CA VAL A 13 -34.27 26.75 -34.52
C VAL A 13 -35.82 26.68 -34.40
N SER A 14 -36.58 27.07 -33.37
CA SER A 14 -36.64 28.35 -32.65
C SER A 14 -37.89 28.41 -31.76
N ARG A 15 -37.81 29.26 -30.71
CA ARG A 15 -38.84 30.19 -30.15
C ARG A 15 -40.08 29.68 -29.41
N PHE A 16 -40.24 30.18 -28.18
CA PHE A 16 -41.33 31.02 -27.59
C PHE A 16 -41.09 30.97 -26.06
N GLY A 17 -41.24 32.01 -25.23
CA GLY A 17 -41.87 33.30 -25.34
C GLY A 17 -41.44 34.19 -24.15
N ALA A 18 -41.77 35.48 -24.25
CA ALA A 18 -41.49 36.50 -23.26
C ALA A 18 -42.59 36.57 -22.18
N MET A 19 -42.22 36.92 -20.94
CA MET A 19 -43.09 37.67 -20.03
C MET A 19 -42.26 38.63 -19.16
N VAL A 20 -42.78 39.85 -19.09
CA VAL A 20 -42.33 41.01 -18.33
C VAL A 20 -42.87 40.91 -16.90
N GLY A 21 -42.07 41.27 -15.91
CA GLY A 21 -42.52 41.42 -14.52
C GLY A 21 -41.62 42.40 -13.76
N ILE A 22 -42.11 43.62 -13.58
CA ILE A 22 -41.51 44.71 -12.81
C ILE A 22 -41.61 44.37 -11.33
N GLY A 23 -40.49 44.39 -10.59
CA GLY A 23 -40.45 44.15 -9.14
C GLY A 23 -39.28 44.90 -8.50
N ALA A 24 -39.59 45.68 -7.47
CA ALA A 24 -38.78 46.74 -6.87
C ALA A 24 -37.40 46.30 -6.34
N VAL A 25 -36.41 47.17 -6.55
CA VAL A 25 -35.08 47.09 -5.93
C VAL A 25 -35.17 47.60 -4.49
N VAL A 26 -34.96 46.72 -3.51
CA VAL A 26 -34.65 47.09 -2.12
C VAL A 26 -33.14 47.00 -1.95
N VAL A 27 -32.46 48.15 -1.90
CA VAL A 27 -31.04 48.23 -1.54
C VAL A 27 -30.93 48.10 -0.02
N ALA A 28 -30.64 46.89 0.46
CA ALA A 28 -30.24 46.68 1.85
C ALA A 28 -28.73 46.95 1.96
N SER A 29 -28.37 48.10 2.54
CA SER A 29 -27.00 48.43 2.92
C SER A 29 -26.55 47.51 4.06
N VAL A 30 -25.73 46.51 3.75
CA VAL A 30 -25.01 45.73 4.75
C VAL A 30 -23.68 46.41 5.06
N SER A 31 -23.57 46.91 6.29
CA SER A 31 -22.35 47.42 6.89
C SER A 31 -21.31 46.29 7.00
N GLY A 32 -20.26 46.38 6.18
CA GLY A 32 -19.10 45.49 6.24
C GLY A 32 -18.32 45.72 7.54
N GLY A 33 -18.50 44.83 8.51
CA GLY A 33 -17.54 44.66 9.60
C GLY A 33 -16.28 43.95 9.07
N PRO A 34 -15.08 44.27 9.57
CA PRO A 34 -13.87 43.60 9.14
C PRO A 34 -13.96 42.13 9.53
N ALA A 35 -13.96 41.25 8.54
CA ALA A 35 -13.75 39.83 8.74
C ALA A 35 -12.36 39.66 9.37
N ALA A 36 -12.33 39.25 10.64
CA ALA A 36 -11.11 38.76 11.25
C ALA A 36 -10.64 37.57 10.41
N ALA A 37 -9.49 37.74 9.75
CA ALA A 37 -8.88 36.67 8.98
C ALA A 37 -8.62 35.49 9.91
N GLU A 38 -9.30 34.38 9.64
CA GLU A 38 -9.04 33.10 10.29
C GLU A 38 -7.55 32.77 10.07
N PRO A 39 -6.80 32.40 11.12
CA PRO A 39 -5.39 32.06 10.97
C PRO A 39 -5.27 30.96 9.93
N ALA A 40 -4.59 31.26 8.82
CA ALA A 40 -4.26 30.27 7.81
C ALA A 40 -3.57 29.10 8.52
N ALA A 41 -4.22 27.93 8.50
CA ALA A 41 -3.66 26.71 9.07
C ALA A 41 -2.23 26.54 8.52
N ALA A 42 -1.26 26.49 9.42
CA ALA A 42 0.14 26.29 9.05
C ALA A 42 0.23 25.08 8.09
N PRO A 43 1.07 25.14 7.04
CA PRO A 43 1.24 24.02 6.14
C PRO A 43 1.57 22.78 6.97
N ARG A 44 0.71 21.76 6.93
CA ARG A 44 1.05 20.45 7.49
C ARG A 44 2.31 20.02 6.75
N THR A 45 3.43 19.96 7.46
CA THR A 45 4.66 19.37 6.91
C THR A 45 4.31 17.94 6.55
N THR A 46 4.11 17.68 5.26
CA THR A 46 3.89 16.32 4.77
C THR A 46 5.17 15.55 5.07
N ASP A 47 5.10 14.60 5.99
CA ASP A 47 6.20 13.68 6.26
C ASP A 47 6.65 13.09 4.91
N SER A 48 7.89 13.38 4.50
CA SER A 48 8.44 12.98 3.22
C SER A 48 9.42 11.81 3.36
N ARG A 49 9.60 11.30 4.59
CA ARG A 49 10.49 10.18 4.87
C ARG A 49 10.11 8.96 4.04
N PRO A 50 11.10 8.16 3.62
CA PRO A 50 10.89 7.08 2.67
C PRO A 50 10.13 5.90 3.30
N ILE A 51 9.70 5.00 2.43
CA ILE A 51 9.19 3.69 2.80
C ILE A 51 10.30 2.68 2.51
N VAL A 52 10.55 1.74 3.43
CA VAL A 52 11.48 0.63 3.20
C VAL A 52 10.69 -0.67 3.16
N VAL A 53 10.85 -1.43 2.08
CA VAL A 53 10.26 -2.75 1.91
C VAL A 53 11.36 -3.81 2.08
N ILE A 54 11.17 -4.68 3.05
CA ILE A 54 11.98 -5.88 3.28
C ILE A 54 11.11 -7.08 2.89
N GLY A 55 11.58 -7.97 2.02
CA GLY A 55 10.71 -9.10 1.69
C GLY A 55 11.22 -10.21 0.79
N ALA A 56 10.26 -11.01 0.33
CA ALA A 56 10.49 -12.22 -0.44
C ALA A 56 10.17 -12.02 -1.93
N SER A 57 9.81 -13.09 -2.64
CA SER A 57 9.53 -13.10 -4.08
C SER A 57 8.41 -12.13 -4.51
N ILE A 58 7.39 -11.92 -3.67
CA ILE A 58 6.31 -10.97 -3.98
C ILE A 58 6.86 -9.53 -3.94
N SER A 59 7.72 -9.20 -2.99
CA SER A 59 8.40 -7.89 -3.00
C SER A 59 9.40 -7.73 -4.14
N THR A 60 9.98 -8.80 -4.67
CA THR A 60 10.81 -8.70 -5.89
C THR A 60 9.99 -8.48 -7.16
N GLY A 61 8.66 -8.64 -7.10
CA GLY A 61 7.79 -8.62 -8.27
C GLY A 61 7.88 -9.89 -9.11
N TYR A 62 8.16 -11.04 -8.49
CA TYR A 62 8.21 -12.32 -9.19
C TYR A 62 6.85 -12.61 -9.86
N GLU A 63 6.87 -13.17 -11.08
CA GLU A 63 5.70 -13.39 -11.97
C GLU A 63 4.96 -12.14 -12.49
N VAL A 64 5.44 -10.93 -12.20
CA VAL A 64 4.87 -9.70 -12.78
C VAL A 64 5.95 -8.77 -13.34
N PRO A 65 5.65 -7.92 -14.34
CA PRO A 65 6.59 -6.88 -14.75
C PRO A 65 6.94 -5.97 -13.57
N GLY A 66 8.22 -5.61 -13.39
CA GLY A 66 8.66 -4.81 -12.24
C GLY A 66 7.97 -3.44 -12.10
N VAL A 67 7.42 -2.88 -13.18
CA VAL A 67 6.62 -1.63 -13.16
C VAL A 67 5.27 -1.79 -12.46
N VAL A 68 4.72 -3.01 -12.40
CA VAL A 68 3.47 -3.32 -11.69
C VAL A 68 3.72 -4.04 -10.35
N ALA A 69 4.98 -4.24 -9.96
CA ALA A 69 5.29 -4.76 -8.64
C ALA A 69 4.94 -3.74 -7.55
N TYR A 70 4.26 -4.20 -6.50
CA TYR A 70 3.70 -3.33 -5.46
C TYR A 70 4.70 -2.32 -4.85
N PRO A 71 6.00 -2.63 -4.61
CA PRO A 71 6.95 -1.63 -4.08
C PRO A 71 7.11 -0.42 -4.99
N ARG A 72 7.09 -0.63 -6.31
CA ARG A 72 7.19 0.45 -7.29
C ARG A 72 5.90 1.27 -7.36
N MET A 73 4.75 0.60 -7.29
CA MET A 73 3.44 1.27 -7.27
C MET A 73 3.24 2.12 -6.01
N ILE A 74 3.76 1.70 -4.85
CA ILE A 74 3.70 2.51 -3.62
C ILE A 74 4.30 3.90 -3.85
N SER A 75 5.44 3.99 -4.55
CA SER A 75 6.09 5.28 -4.81
C SER A 75 5.19 6.22 -5.62
N ALA A 76 4.50 5.68 -6.63
CA ALA A 76 3.55 6.44 -7.44
C ALA A 76 2.29 6.88 -6.66
N ILE A 77 1.78 6.01 -5.77
CA ILE A 77 0.56 6.28 -4.99
C ILE A 77 0.83 7.23 -3.83
N ALA A 78 1.90 6.98 -3.06
CA ALA A 78 2.21 7.72 -1.84
C ALA A 78 3.04 8.99 -2.08
N GLY A 79 3.61 9.18 -3.28
CA GLY A 79 4.51 10.30 -3.57
C GLY A 79 5.81 10.26 -2.75
N ARG A 80 6.22 9.07 -2.29
CA ARG A 80 7.41 8.86 -1.43
C ARG A 80 8.44 7.99 -2.11
N SER A 81 9.70 8.17 -1.73
CA SER A 81 10.77 7.25 -2.13
C SER A 81 10.53 5.87 -1.49
N VAL A 82 10.71 4.81 -2.28
CA VAL A 82 10.64 3.42 -1.79
C VAL A 82 12.00 2.77 -1.98
N TYR A 83 12.52 2.19 -0.90
CA TYR A 83 13.74 1.38 -0.94
C TYR A 83 13.41 -0.09 -0.72
N LEU A 84 13.99 -0.96 -1.54
CA LEU A 84 13.71 -2.40 -1.55
C LEU A 84 14.92 -3.20 -1.10
N SER A 85 14.73 -4.08 -0.12
CA SER A 85 15.66 -5.12 0.31
C SER A 85 14.93 -6.45 0.27
N ALA A 86 14.96 -7.13 -0.89
CA ALA A 86 14.18 -8.34 -1.09
C ALA A 86 14.94 -9.43 -1.86
N ARG A 87 14.59 -10.69 -1.59
CA ARG A 87 15.16 -11.86 -2.26
C ARG A 87 14.09 -12.92 -2.47
N GLY A 88 14.00 -13.49 -3.67
CA GLY A 88 13.16 -14.65 -3.94
C GLY A 88 13.43 -15.79 -2.94
N GLY A 89 12.36 -16.45 -2.46
CA GLY A 89 12.44 -17.56 -1.51
C GLY A 89 12.85 -17.18 -0.08
N ALA A 90 13.05 -15.89 0.26
CA ALA A 90 13.36 -15.51 1.63
C ALA A 90 12.25 -15.90 2.62
N GLY A 91 12.64 -16.42 3.78
CA GLY A 91 11.76 -16.73 4.90
C GLY A 91 12.28 -16.16 6.22
N TYR A 92 11.48 -16.29 7.26
CA TYR A 92 11.92 -16.09 8.64
C TYR A 92 12.77 -17.27 9.11
N ASN A 93 12.33 -18.50 8.85
CA ASN A 93 12.94 -19.73 9.36
C ASN A 93 14.38 -19.94 8.88
N ASP A 94 14.72 -19.50 7.66
CA ASP A 94 16.09 -19.57 7.11
C ASP A 94 16.97 -18.35 7.49
N GLY A 95 16.44 -17.42 8.28
CA GLY A 95 17.13 -16.19 8.69
C GLY A 95 17.32 -15.16 7.58
N ALA A 96 16.76 -15.38 6.39
CA ALA A 96 16.93 -14.49 5.25
C ALA A 96 16.34 -13.11 5.48
N ILE A 97 15.13 -13.05 6.04
CA ILE A 97 14.48 -11.77 6.34
C ILE A 97 15.31 -10.98 7.35
N ALA A 98 15.88 -11.62 8.37
CA ALA A 98 16.77 -10.94 9.31
C ALA A 98 18.04 -10.38 8.64
N GLY A 99 18.61 -11.11 7.67
CA GLY A 99 19.71 -10.62 6.83
C GLY A 99 19.31 -9.40 6.00
N LEU A 100 18.17 -9.46 5.32
CA LEU A 100 17.64 -8.37 4.50
C LEU A 100 17.28 -7.13 5.32
N THR A 101 16.78 -7.30 6.55
CA THR A 101 16.54 -6.20 7.50
C THR A 101 17.82 -5.45 7.83
N ARG A 102 18.92 -6.16 8.13
CA ARG A 102 20.22 -5.54 8.41
C ARG A 102 20.77 -4.82 7.18
N ALA A 103 20.65 -5.42 6.00
CA ALA A 103 21.11 -4.82 4.74
C ALA A 103 20.29 -3.60 4.31
N ALA A 104 19.07 -3.42 4.82
CA ALA A 104 18.20 -2.33 4.43
C ALA A 104 18.69 -0.93 4.89
N ASN A 105 19.66 -0.86 5.82
CA ASN A 105 20.22 0.39 6.37
C ASN A 105 19.12 1.34 6.90
N LEU A 106 18.25 0.83 7.78
CA LEU A 106 17.09 1.58 8.27
C LEU A 106 17.50 2.87 9.00
N ALA A 107 18.56 2.82 9.82
CA ALA A 107 19.05 3.98 10.55
C ALA A 107 19.54 5.11 9.63
N GLY A 108 20.23 4.77 8.53
CA GLY A 108 20.67 5.76 7.55
C GLY A 108 19.56 6.29 6.64
N ARG A 109 18.41 5.63 6.59
CA ARG A 109 17.27 6.02 5.73
C ARG A 109 16.17 6.78 6.46
N ASP A 110 16.10 6.66 7.79
CA ASP A 110 15.02 7.23 8.63
C ASP A 110 13.63 7.07 8.00
N PRO A 111 13.12 5.84 7.79
CA PRO A 111 11.86 5.64 7.11
C PRO A 111 10.65 6.08 7.95
N ALA A 112 9.59 6.54 7.27
CA ALA A 112 8.27 6.71 7.88
C ALA A 112 7.58 5.36 8.10
N LEU A 113 7.84 4.39 7.23
CA LEU A 113 7.21 3.07 7.24
C LEU A 113 8.22 1.99 6.84
N VAL A 114 8.26 0.90 7.60
CA VAL A 114 8.94 -0.33 7.24
C VAL A 114 7.91 -1.41 6.97
N VAL A 115 7.94 -1.97 5.78
CA VAL A 115 7.08 -3.08 5.36
C VAL A 115 7.91 -4.36 5.36
N VAL A 116 7.43 -5.39 6.05
CA VAL A 116 8.06 -6.72 6.03
C VAL A 116 7.10 -7.70 5.36
N GLN A 117 7.48 -8.22 4.19
CA GLN A 117 6.69 -9.19 3.42
C GLN A 117 7.36 -10.55 3.45
N ALA A 118 6.78 -11.50 4.16
CA ALA A 118 7.27 -12.88 4.27
C ALA A 118 6.20 -13.81 4.87
N GLY A 119 6.50 -15.11 4.98
CA GLY A 119 5.64 -16.10 5.63
C GLY A 119 5.21 -17.24 4.72
N SER A 120 4.97 -17.00 3.42
CA SER A 120 4.61 -18.10 2.50
C SER A 120 5.71 -19.16 2.39
N ASN A 121 6.99 -18.78 2.44
CA ASN A 121 8.10 -19.74 2.41
C ASN A 121 8.33 -20.46 3.75
N ASP A 122 7.65 -20.01 4.80
CA ASP A 122 7.79 -20.54 6.17
C ASP A 122 6.68 -21.56 6.50
N VAL A 123 5.71 -21.76 5.61
CA VAL A 123 4.62 -22.73 5.81
C VAL A 123 5.18 -24.14 5.98
N GLY A 124 4.85 -24.76 7.12
CA GLY A 124 5.32 -26.09 7.52
C GLY A 124 6.61 -26.06 8.37
N ALA A 125 7.23 -24.89 8.57
CA ALA A 125 8.35 -24.78 9.49
C ALA A 125 7.89 -24.77 10.96
N ALA A 126 8.83 -25.04 11.88
CA ALA A 126 8.53 -25.10 13.31
C ALA A 126 8.13 -23.71 13.85
N PRO A 127 6.98 -23.58 14.56
CA PRO A 127 6.51 -22.28 15.07
C PRO A 127 7.53 -21.56 15.95
N ALA A 128 8.27 -22.28 16.79
CA ALA A 128 9.29 -21.66 17.65
C ALA A 128 10.44 -21.01 16.87
N ALA A 129 10.81 -21.57 15.72
CA ALA A 129 11.86 -20.99 14.87
C ALA A 129 11.36 -19.71 14.19
N ILE A 130 10.12 -19.72 13.69
CA ILE A 130 9.47 -18.54 13.11
C ILE A 130 9.31 -17.44 14.17
N ASP A 131 8.81 -17.77 15.37
CA ASP A 131 8.60 -16.83 16.47
C ASP A 131 9.89 -16.08 16.82
N GLY A 132 10.98 -16.81 17.09
CA GLY A 132 12.26 -16.21 17.45
C GLY A 132 12.80 -15.27 16.36
N GLN A 133 12.69 -15.67 15.09
CA GLN A 133 13.18 -14.90 13.95
C GLN A 133 12.35 -13.65 13.70
N VAL A 134 11.01 -13.74 13.80
CA VAL A 134 10.13 -12.57 13.68
C VAL A 134 10.42 -11.58 14.78
N ARG A 135 10.54 -12.03 16.04
CA ARG A 135 10.88 -11.15 17.17
C ARG A 135 12.21 -10.44 16.95
N GLN A 136 13.23 -11.16 16.45
CA GLN A 136 14.52 -10.57 16.11
C GLN A 136 14.40 -9.50 15.01
N VAL A 137 13.64 -9.76 13.95
CA VAL A 137 13.40 -8.82 12.85
C VAL A 137 12.74 -7.55 13.36
N ILE A 138 11.63 -7.66 14.08
CA ILE A 138 10.87 -6.50 14.57
C ILE A 138 11.68 -5.71 15.62
N THR A 139 12.42 -6.39 16.49
CA THR A 139 13.34 -5.73 17.43
C THR A 139 14.41 -4.93 16.70
N THR A 140 14.98 -5.50 15.63
CA THR A 140 15.98 -4.81 14.79
C THR A 140 15.38 -3.58 14.11
N VAL A 141 14.18 -3.69 13.55
CA VAL A 141 13.46 -2.56 12.95
C VAL A 141 13.23 -1.45 13.97
N ARG A 142 12.74 -1.79 15.17
CA ARG A 142 12.48 -0.83 16.25
C ARG A 142 13.76 -0.15 16.74
N SER A 143 14.86 -0.88 16.80
CA SER A 143 16.18 -0.34 17.16
C SER A 143 16.71 0.64 16.11
N GLN A 144 16.56 0.33 14.82
CA GLN A 144 17.18 1.10 13.74
C GLN A 144 16.27 2.21 13.19
N ALA A 145 14.96 2.10 13.36
CA ALA A 145 13.98 3.08 12.92
C ALA A 145 12.87 3.24 13.98
N PRO A 146 13.18 3.79 15.16
CA PRO A 146 12.25 3.85 16.29
C PRO A 146 10.97 4.62 15.97
N ASN A 147 11.03 5.60 15.06
CA ASN A 147 9.91 6.44 14.66
C ASN A 147 9.14 5.92 13.44
N ALA A 148 9.54 4.79 12.86
CA ALA A 148 8.84 4.23 11.71
C ALA A 148 7.57 3.49 12.16
N ARG A 149 6.49 3.59 11.38
CA ARG A 149 5.42 2.60 11.45
C ARG A 149 5.94 1.27 10.91
N VAL A 150 5.35 0.16 11.35
CA VAL A 150 5.69 -1.17 10.84
C VAL A 150 4.43 -1.83 10.29
N ALA A 151 4.55 -2.37 9.08
CA ALA A 151 3.51 -3.15 8.43
C ALA A 151 4.03 -4.54 8.07
N LEU A 152 3.20 -5.56 8.30
CA LEU A 152 3.45 -6.92 7.85
C LEU A 152 2.56 -7.22 6.66
N ILE A 153 3.14 -7.84 5.64
CA ILE A 153 2.39 -8.52 4.58
C ILE A 153 2.66 -10.01 4.75
N THR A 154 1.64 -10.77 5.14
CA THR A 154 1.79 -12.15 5.62
C THR A 154 1.52 -13.18 4.51
N VAL A 155 0.93 -14.32 4.85
CA VAL A 155 0.86 -15.51 4.00
C VAL A 155 -0.12 -15.29 2.85
N PHE A 156 0.33 -15.66 1.65
CA PHE A 156 -0.52 -15.70 0.45
C PHE A 156 -1.07 -17.11 0.26
N PRO A 157 -2.40 -17.32 0.35
CA PRO A 157 -2.99 -18.65 0.30
C PRO A 157 -2.76 -19.40 -1.01
N SER A 158 -2.49 -18.72 -2.12
CA SER A 158 -2.23 -19.37 -3.42
C SER A 158 -0.83 -19.97 -3.53
N VAL A 159 0.15 -19.54 -2.73
CA VAL A 159 1.57 -19.97 -2.87
C VAL A 159 1.83 -21.32 -2.19
N ARG A 160 1.35 -21.50 -0.95
CA ARG A 160 1.51 -22.75 -0.16
C ARG A 160 0.20 -23.29 0.39
N GLY A 161 -0.93 -22.86 -0.16
CA GLY A 161 -2.25 -23.24 0.33
C GLY A 161 -2.73 -22.44 1.55
N SER A 162 -3.95 -22.75 1.99
CA SER A 162 -4.64 -22.12 3.11
C SER A 162 -4.95 -23.10 4.25
N GLY A 163 -4.21 -24.21 4.31
CA GLY A 163 -4.39 -25.27 5.30
C GLY A 163 -3.99 -24.87 6.73
N PRO A 164 -4.08 -25.80 7.70
CA PRO A 164 -3.71 -25.55 9.09
C PRO A 164 -2.29 -24.99 9.25
N ASP A 165 -1.31 -25.50 8.52
CA ASP A 165 0.08 -25.05 8.62
C ASP A 165 0.26 -23.59 8.19
N ALA A 166 -0.47 -23.15 7.15
CA ALA A 166 -0.45 -21.76 6.70
C ALA A 166 -1.04 -20.82 7.76
N ARG A 167 -2.13 -21.23 8.41
CA ARG A 167 -2.77 -20.46 9.49
C ARG A 167 -1.89 -20.41 10.74
N THR A 168 -1.27 -21.53 11.12
CA THR A 168 -0.32 -21.60 12.24
C THR A 168 0.88 -20.69 11.98
N THR A 169 1.43 -20.73 10.76
CA THR A 169 2.54 -19.87 10.33
C THR A 169 2.17 -18.40 10.45
N GLU A 170 1.03 -17.99 9.89
CA GLU A 170 0.56 -16.61 9.98
C GLU A 170 0.28 -16.16 11.42
N ALA A 171 -0.41 -16.99 12.20
CA ALA A 171 -0.70 -16.68 13.61
C ALA A 171 0.60 -16.51 14.41
N THR A 172 1.61 -17.34 14.15
CA THR A 172 2.94 -17.24 14.76
C THR A 172 3.62 -15.93 14.38
N ILE A 173 3.63 -15.57 13.08
CA ILE A 173 4.23 -14.30 12.61
C ILE A 173 3.55 -13.09 13.25
N VAL A 174 2.22 -13.04 13.21
CA VAL A 174 1.46 -11.90 13.74
C VAL A 174 1.60 -11.82 15.27
N GLY A 175 1.53 -12.95 15.97
CA GLY A 175 1.69 -13.01 17.43
C GLY A 175 3.08 -12.57 17.87
N ALA A 176 4.12 -13.13 17.25
CA ALA A 176 5.52 -12.81 17.54
C ALA A 176 5.84 -11.32 17.29
N ALA A 177 5.34 -10.76 16.19
CA ALA A 177 5.54 -9.35 15.89
C ALA A 177 4.82 -8.44 16.87
N ARG A 178 3.54 -8.72 17.19
CA ARG A 178 2.75 -7.94 18.16
C ARG A 178 3.28 -8.03 19.58
N ALA A 179 3.95 -9.13 19.93
CA ALA A 179 4.61 -9.27 21.24
C ALA A 179 5.81 -8.31 21.40
N VAL A 180 6.43 -7.87 20.30
CA VAL A 180 7.52 -6.87 20.30
C VAL A 180 6.98 -5.46 20.07
N ASP A 181 6.06 -5.31 19.13
CA ASP A 181 5.44 -4.04 18.77
C ASP A 181 3.93 -4.23 18.59
N PRO A 182 3.12 -3.89 19.61
CA PRO A 182 1.66 -4.01 19.53
C PRO A 182 1.00 -3.16 18.44
N SER A 183 1.71 -2.17 17.89
CA SER A 183 1.19 -1.23 16.89
C SER A 183 1.37 -1.69 15.44
N VAL A 184 1.99 -2.86 15.21
CA VAL A 184 2.20 -3.37 13.84
C VAL A 184 0.88 -3.50 13.09
N SER A 185 0.83 -2.88 11.92
CA SER A 185 -0.28 -3.04 10.98
C SER A 185 -0.11 -4.37 10.23
N VAL A 186 -1.20 -5.10 10.00
CA VAL A 186 -1.15 -6.39 9.31
C VAL A 186 -2.01 -6.32 8.07
N ILE A 187 -1.42 -6.68 6.93
CA ILE A 187 -2.09 -6.92 5.66
C ILE A 187 -1.98 -8.43 5.42
N SER A 188 -3.08 -9.16 5.62
CA SER A 188 -3.08 -10.62 5.58
C SER A 188 -3.97 -11.15 4.46
N PRO A 189 -3.42 -11.55 3.31
CA PRO A 189 -4.21 -12.17 2.26
C PRO A 189 -4.93 -13.45 2.72
N LEU A 190 -4.32 -14.22 3.64
CA LEU A 190 -4.90 -15.45 4.17
C LEU A 190 -6.06 -15.18 5.14
N THR A 191 -5.84 -14.47 6.25
CA THR A 191 -6.88 -14.20 7.25
C THR A 191 -7.97 -13.27 6.72
N GLU A 192 -7.64 -12.29 5.86
CA GLU A 192 -8.64 -11.42 5.24
C GLU A 192 -9.42 -12.11 4.11
N GLY A 193 -9.10 -13.38 3.79
CA GLY A 193 -9.83 -14.17 2.80
C GLY A 193 -9.76 -13.58 1.38
N TRP A 194 -8.59 -13.08 0.97
CA TRP A 194 -8.45 -12.46 -0.34
C TRP A 194 -8.71 -13.46 -1.47
N VAL A 195 -9.56 -13.05 -2.41
CA VAL A 195 -9.76 -13.72 -3.70
C VAL A 195 -9.01 -12.90 -4.76
N TYR A 196 -8.15 -13.55 -5.53
CA TYR A 196 -7.32 -12.90 -6.53
C TYR A 196 -6.83 -13.89 -7.60
N GLY A 197 -6.42 -13.36 -8.75
CA GLY A 197 -5.71 -14.12 -9.78
C GLY A 197 -4.26 -14.39 -9.36
N ALA A 198 -3.75 -15.55 -9.72
CA ALA A 198 -2.38 -15.95 -9.44
C ALA A 198 -1.74 -16.61 -10.66
N SER A 199 -0.41 -16.56 -10.72
CA SER A 199 0.40 -17.34 -11.64
C SER A 199 0.25 -18.85 -11.39
N SER A 200 0.82 -19.66 -12.28
CA SER A 200 0.79 -21.12 -12.14
C SER A 200 1.44 -21.66 -10.86
N ASP A 201 2.41 -20.93 -10.28
CA ASP A 201 3.06 -21.28 -9.03
C ASP A 201 2.48 -20.55 -7.81
N GLY A 202 1.37 -19.83 -8.01
CA GLY A 202 0.60 -19.21 -6.96
C GLY A 202 1.01 -17.78 -6.59
N HIS A 203 1.97 -17.15 -7.27
CA HIS A 203 2.29 -15.74 -7.02
C HIS A 203 1.13 -14.81 -7.46
N PRO A 204 0.89 -13.73 -6.70
CA PRO A 204 -0.22 -12.81 -6.97
C PRO A 204 -0.08 -12.10 -8.32
N ASP A 205 -1.20 -11.90 -9.01
CA ASP A 205 -1.25 -11.14 -10.26
C ASP A 205 -1.03 -9.62 -10.06
N ALA A 206 -0.97 -8.89 -11.18
CA ALA A 206 -0.77 -7.43 -11.17
C ALA A 206 -1.86 -6.66 -10.41
N ALA A 207 -3.12 -7.12 -10.47
CA ALA A 207 -4.23 -6.49 -9.73
C ALA A 207 -4.04 -6.61 -8.21
N THR A 208 -3.52 -7.76 -7.76
CA THR A 208 -3.20 -7.99 -6.35
C THR A 208 -2.00 -7.18 -5.91
N HIS A 209 -0.98 -7.03 -6.76
CA HIS A 209 0.12 -6.10 -6.49
C HIS A 209 -0.37 -4.66 -6.35
N GLN A 210 -1.32 -4.22 -7.18
CA GLN A 210 -1.93 -2.90 -7.01
C GLN A 210 -2.66 -2.79 -5.65
N LYS A 211 -3.49 -3.78 -5.29
CA LYS A 211 -4.17 -3.81 -3.99
C LYS A 211 -3.19 -3.75 -2.81
N LEU A 212 -2.06 -4.46 -2.88
CA LEU A 212 -1.00 -4.39 -1.87
C LEU A 212 -0.42 -2.98 -1.80
N ALA A 213 -0.14 -2.35 -2.95
CA ALA A 213 0.43 -1.02 -3.00
C ALA A 213 -0.50 0.03 -2.38
N GLU A 214 -1.80 -0.03 -2.68
CA GLU A 214 -2.82 0.84 -2.10
C GLU A 214 -2.93 0.65 -0.58
N ARG A 215 -2.97 -0.61 -0.11
CA ARG A 215 -3.02 -0.92 1.32
C ARG A 215 -1.79 -0.44 2.07
N VAL A 216 -0.60 -0.54 1.48
CA VAL A 216 0.63 -0.03 2.09
C VAL A 216 0.68 1.51 2.05
N ALA A 217 0.32 2.12 0.92
CA ALA A 217 0.32 3.58 0.78
C ALA A 217 -0.64 4.25 1.78
N ALA A 218 -1.76 3.62 2.11
CA ALA A 218 -2.68 4.10 3.14
C ALA A 218 -2.07 4.08 4.58
N LEU A 219 -0.94 3.39 4.77
CA LEU A 219 -0.20 3.37 6.04
C LEU A 219 0.99 4.35 6.05
N ALA A 220 1.23 5.09 4.97
CA ALA A 220 2.39 5.96 4.83
C ALA A 220 2.10 7.41 5.22
#